data_AF-A0A6A3H7W4-F1
#
_entry.id   AF-A0A6A3H7W4-F1
#
_cell.length_a   1.000
_cell.length_b   1.000
_cell.length_c   1.000
_cell.angle_alpha   90.00
_cell.angle_beta   90.00
_cell.angle_gamma   90.00
#
_symmetry.space_group_name_H-M   'P 1'
#
loop_
_entity.id
_entity.type
_entity.pdbx_description
1 polymer ?
#
loop_
_entity_poly.entity_id
_entity_poly.type
_entity_poly.pdbx_seq_one_letter_code
_entity_poly.pdbx_strand_id
1 'polypeptide(L)'
;MSAFFGLTLLGSQSPFDTVKETPIHAFQPRDFQDAFMQAYRPGFSLYSESDEEAQAANAELDSATITLAQLPVLLRFLYKCPKGVDNVPVSVRTLVEQAFRLQNGADASQSIDLETFLAQMDELCRHSQSMEGAAAHSAYLKDGASTREFVSNLDFRAKLVKHTRMEKNPRQKALGPVTDAMTLGWNPPTMATKRKPTKSCEETRYACAMVKAGVYYY
;
A
#
# COMPACT_ATOMS: atom_id res chain seq x y z
N MET A 1 -1.48 -24.85 13.42
CA MET A 1 -2.83 -24.28 13.23
C MET A 1 -3.80 -25.00 14.16
N SER A 2 -4.53 -24.29 15.02
CA SER A 2 -5.65 -24.86 15.80
C SER A 2 -6.88 -24.02 15.47
N ALA A 3 -7.73 -24.50 14.56
CA ALA A 3 -9.06 -23.92 14.40
C ALA A 3 -9.86 -24.26 15.65
N PHE A 4 -10.52 -23.28 16.28
CA PHE A 4 -11.43 -23.53 17.39
C PHE A 4 -12.59 -24.41 16.88
N PHE A 5 -12.48 -25.72 17.11
CA PHE A 5 -13.47 -26.74 16.72
C PHE A 5 -13.98 -26.64 15.26
N GLY A 6 -13.08 -26.35 14.31
CA GLY A 6 -13.44 -26.31 12.88
C GLY A 6 -14.25 -25.08 12.43
N LEU A 7 -14.42 -24.07 13.29
CA LEU A 7 -15.05 -22.80 12.91
C LEU A 7 -14.06 -21.93 12.10
N THR A 8 -14.09 -22.06 10.78
CA THR A 8 -13.23 -21.28 9.86
C THR A 8 -13.99 -20.18 9.11
N LEU A 9 -15.32 -20.18 9.17
CA LEU A 9 -16.18 -19.26 8.42
C LEU A 9 -16.54 -17.96 9.18
N LEU A 10 -16.13 -17.84 10.46
CA LEU A 10 -16.46 -16.70 11.32
C LEU A 10 -15.41 -15.58 11.28
N GLY A 11 -14.78 -15.38 10.12
CA GLY A 11 -13.78 -14.33 9.89
C GLY A 11 -12.34 -14.80 10.07
N SER A 12 -11.44 -13.85 10.34
CA SER A 12 -10.00 -14.12 10.42
C SER A 12 -9.65 -15.06 11.58
N GLN A 13 -8.82 -16.07 11.33
CA GLN A 13 -8.34 -16.99 12.37
C GLN A 13 -7.44 -16.31 13.41
N SER A 14 -6.75 -15.23 13.03
CA SER A 14 -5.99 -14.36 13.93
C SER A 14 -6.38 -12.91 13.67
N PRO A 15 -6.92 -12.18 14.66
CA PRO A 15 -7.34 -10.79 14.49
C PRO A 15 -6.16 -9.80 14.49
N PHE A 16 -4.96 -10.24 14.86
CA PHE A 16 -3.76 -9.39 14.97
C PHE A 16 -2.69 -9.71 13.93
N ASP A 17 -2.90 -10.73 13.10
CA ASP A 17 -2.01 -10.98 11.98
C ASP A 17 -2.10 -9.77 11.05
N THR A 18 -0.94 -9.32 10.56
CA THR A 18 -0.90 -8.31 9.51
C THR A 18 -1.78 -8.78 8.38
N VAL A 19 -2.79 -7.97 8.04
CA VAL A 19 -3.62 -8.21 6.86
C VAL A 19 -2.66 -8.38 5.70
N LYS A 20 -2.64 -9.60 5.17
CA LYS A 20 -1.75 -10.02 4.11
C LYS A 20 -1.97 -9.07 2.93
N GLU A 21 -0.90 -8.41 2.48
CA GLU A 21 -0.92 -7.66 1.22
C GLU A 21 -1.49 -8.58 0.14
N THR A 22 -2.36 -8.08 -0.74
CA THR A 22 -2.90 -8.92 -1.83
C THR A 22 -1.71 -9.35 -2.68
N PRO A 23 -1.38 -10.65 -2.70
CA PRO A 23 -0.19 -11.10 -3.39
C PRO A 23 -0.44 -11.13 -4.89
N ILE A 24 0.62 -11.05 -5.69
CA ILE A 24 0.50 -11.02 -7.16
C ILE A 24 -0.13 -12.32 -7.71
N HIS A 25 0.07 -13.44 -7.03
CA HIS A 25 -0.50 -14.74 -7.43
C HIS A 25 -1.99 -14.90 -7.10
N ALA A 26 -2.64 -13.89 -6.51
CA ALA A 26 -4.08 -13.90 -6.29
C ALA A 26 -4.88 -13.54 -7.56
N PHE A 27 -4.23 -12.95 -8.56
CA PHE A 27 -4.84 -12.54 -9.82
C PHE A 27 -4.81 -13.67 -10.85
N GLN A 28 -5.82 -13.71 -11.71
CA GLN A 28 -5.90 -14.67 -12.81
C GLN A 28 -5.21 -14.14 -14.07
N PRO A 29 -4.83 -15.01 -15.03
CA PRO A 29 -4.30 -14.61 -16.33
C PRO A 29 -5.11 -13.53 -17.04
N ARG A 30 -6.45 -13.59 -16.91
CA ARG A 30 -7.38 -12.60 -17.48
C ARG A 30 -7.23 -11.22 -16.83
N ASP A 31 -7.02 -11.14 -15.52
CA ASP A 31 -6.82 -9.85 -14.84
C ASP A 31 -5.55 -9.16 -15.32
N PHE A 32 -4.50 -9.93 -15.60
CA PHE A 32 -3.25 -9.42 -16.16
C PHE A 32 -3.42 -8.91 -17.60
N GLN A 33 -4.15 -9.65 -18.44
CA GLN A 33 -4.48 -9.24 -19.79
C GLN A 33 -5.31 -7.95 -19.81
N ASP A 34 -6.34 -7.85 -18.96
CA ASP A 34 -7.18 -6.66 -18.85
C ASP A 34 -6.36 -5.45 -18.39
N ALA A 35 -5.49 -5.63 -17.39
CA ALA A 35 -4.61 -4.56 -16.90
C ALA A 35 -3.58 -4.12 -17.97
N PHE A 36 -3.06 -5.06 -18.76
CA PHE A 36 -2.16 -4.78 -19.87
C PHE A 36 -2.84 -3.91 -20.93
N MET A 37 -4.05 -4.28 -21.34
CA MET A 37 -4.80 -3.52 -22.34
C MET A 37 -5.20 -2.14 -21.83
N GLN A 38 -5.54 -1.98 -20.55
CA GLN A 38 -5.80 -0.67 -19.96
C GLN A 38 -4.55 0.22 -19.91
N ALA A 39 -3.36 -0.37 -19.74
CA ALA A 39 -2.10 0.36 -19.78
C ALA A 39 -1.69 0.77 -21.21
N TYR A 40 -1.97 -0.08 -22.20
CA TYR A 40 -1.78 0.22 -23.62
C TYR A 40 -2.76 1.30 -24.11
N ARG A 41 -4.06 1.09 -23.88
CA ARG A 41 -5.15 1.98 -24.28
C ARG A 41 -6.13 2.17 -23.11
N PRO A 42 -6.07 3.30 -22.40
CA PRO A 42 -6.97 3.57 -21.30
C PRO A 42 -8.44 3.55 -21.75
N GLY A 43 -9.28 2.78 -21.04
CA GLY A 43 -10.70 2.62 -21.36
C GLY A 43 -11.02 1.52 -22.38
N PHE A 44 -10.03 0.71 -22.77
CA PHE A 44 -10.25 -0.48 -23.57
C PHE A 44 -11.08 -1.52 -22.80
N SER A 45 -12.07 -2.12 -23.48
CA SER A 45 -12.91 -3.20 -22.97
C SER A 45 -12.91 -4.33 -23.98
N LEU A 46 -12.63 -5.55 -23.52
CA LEU A 46 -12.76 -6.76 -24.35
C LEU A 46 -14.22 -7.20 -24.55
N TYR A 47 -15.14 -6.64 -23.76
CA TYR A 47 -16.56 -6.93 -23.87
C TYR A 47 -17.24 -5.85 -24.71
N SER A 48 -17.74 -6.26 -25.87
CA SER A 48 -18.72 -5.52 -26.67
C SER A 48 -19.88 -6.46 -27.00
N GLU A 49 -21.07 -5.88 -27.16
CA GLU A 49 -22.27 -6.60 -27.61
C GLU A 49 -22.28 -6.86 -29.12
N SER A 50 -21.34 -6.27 -29.88
CA SER A 50 -21.22 -6.47 -31.33
C SER A 50 -20.02 -7.35 -31.70
N ASP A 51 -20.26 -8.33 -32.57
CA ASP A 51 -19.25 -9.30 -33.01
C ASP A 51 -18.11 -8.61 -33.79
N GLU A 52 -18.40 -7.54 -34.53
CA GLU A 52 -17.41 -6.76 -35.28
C GLU A 52 -16.43 -6.04 -34.35
N GLU A 53 -16.92 -5.43 -33.27
CA GLU A 53 -16.06 -4.76 -32.28
C GLU A 53 -15.27 -5.77 -31.45
N ALA A 54 -15.84 -6.95 -31.16
CA ALA A 54 -15.11 -8.03 -30.50
C ALA A 54 -13.95 -8.54 -31.36
N GLN A 55 -14.16 -8.68 -32.66
CA GLN A 55 -13.11 -9.14 -33.58
C GLN A 55 -12.02 -8.08 -33.79
N ALA A 56 -12.39 -6.79 -33.83
CA ALA A 56 -11.44 -5.68 -33.83
C ALA A 56 -10.62 -5.62 -32.52
N ALA A 57 -11.25 -5.84 -31.37
CA ALA A 57 -10.57 -5.89 -30.07
C ALA A 57 -9.56 -7.03 -29.98
N ASN A 58 -9.87 -8.20 -30.55
CA ASN A 58 -8.94 -9.33 -30.63
C ASN A 58 -7.74 -9.05 -31.56
N ALA A 59 -7.96 -8.33 -32.67
CA ALA A 59 -6.86 -7.91 -33.53
C ALA A 59 -5.96 -6.85 -32.85
N GLU A 60 -6.54 -5.94 -32.05
CA GLU A 60 -5.76 -4.98 -31.26
C GLU A 60 -4.91 -5.68 -30.20
N LEU A 61 -5.43 -6.74 -29.56
CA LEU A 61 -4.72 -7.58 -28.58
C LEU A 61 -3.41 -8.15 -29.15
N ASP A 62 -3.42 -8.67 -30.37
CA ASP A 62 -2.24 -9.28 -31.00
C ASP A 62 -1.13 -8.25 -31.32
N SER A 63 -1.52 -6.98 -31.46
CA SER A 63 -0.59 -5.87 -31.77
C SER A 63 -0.15 -5.07 -30.54
N ALA A 64 -0.75 -5.34 -29.38
CA ALA A 64 -0.56 -4.52 -28.19
C ALA A 64 0.83 -4.73 -27.59
N THR A 65 1.55 -3.63 -27.37
CA THR A 65 2.88 -3.63 -26.76
C THR A 65 2.97 -2.55 -25.70
N ILE A 66 3.62 -2.87 -24.58
CA ILE A 66 3.89 -1.91 -23.49
C ILE A 66 5.39 -1.75 -23.28
N THR A 67 5.78 -0.67 -22.62
CA THR A 67 7.17 -0.42 -22.21
C THR A 67 7.36 -0.71 -20.72
N LEU A 68 8.61 -0.94 -20.30
CA LEU A 68 8.99 -1.09 -18.89
C LEU A 68 8.50 0.10 -18.02
N ALA A 69 8.50 1.32 -18.59
CA ALA A 69 8.01 2.52 -17.90
C ALA A 69 6.50 2.51 -17.61
N GLN A 70 5.72 1.69 -18.31
CA GLN A 70 4.27 1.56 -18.14
C GLN A 70 3.88 0.50 -17.09
N LEU A 71 4.81 -0.34 -16.62
CA LEU A 71 4.53 -1.35 -15.58
C LEU A 71 3.93 -0.76 -14.28
N PRO A 72 4.40 0.38 -13.74
CA PRO A 72 3.78 0.98 -12.57
C PRO A 72 2.32 1.38 -12.78
N VAL A 73 1.94 1.75 -14.00
CA VAL A 73 0.57 2.13 -14.36
C VAL A 73 -0.28 0.87 -14.53
N LEU A 74 0.26 -0.16 -15.17
CA LEU A 74 -0.37 -1.48 -15.30
C LEU A 74 -0.73 -2.05 -13.92
N LEU A 75 0.21 -2.03 -12.97
CA LEU A 75 -0.05 -2.52 -11.61
C LEU A 75 -1.16 -1.72 -10.92
N ARG A 76 -1.30 -0.42 -11.19
CA ARG A 76 -2.41 0.37 -10.63
C ARG A 76 -3.76 -0.05 -11.17
N PHE A 77 -3.83 -0.42 -12.45
CA PHE A 77 -5.04 -0.97 -13.06
C PHE A 77 -5.36 -2.37 -12.53
N LEU A 78 -4.35 -3.24 -12.39
CA LEU A 78 -4.49 -4.57 -11.82
C LEU A 78 -5.08 -4.54 -10.40
N TYR A 79 -4.56 -3.67 -9.54
CA TYR A 79 -5.04 -3.49 -8.16
C TYR A 79 -6.27 -2.59 -8.04
N LYS A 80 -6.84 -2.13 -9.16
CA LYS A 80 -8.01 -1.23 -9.22
C LYS A 80 -7.87 -0.03 -8.29
N CYS A 81 -6.69 0.60 -8.29
CA CYS A 81 -6.38 1.72 -7.41
C CYS A 81 -7.28 2.93 -7.74
N PRO A 82 -7.92 3.58 -6.75
CA PRO A 82 -8.74 4.76 -7.00
C PRO A 82 -7.89 5.93 -7.52
N LYS A 83 -8.52 6.86 -8.26
CA LYS A 83 -7.82 8.01 -8.86
C LYS A 83 -7.03 8.79 -7.81
N GLY A 84 -5.73 8.95 -8.04
CA GLY A 84 -4.82 9.71 -7.18
C GLY A 84 -4.26 8.97 -5.95
N VAL A 85 -4.63 7.70 -5.73
CA VAL A 85 -4.06 6.88 -4.67
C VAL A 85 -3.33 5.69 -5.29
N ASP A 86 -2.13 5.39 -4.78
CA ASP A 86 -1.36 4.22 -5.19
C ASP A 86 -1.35 3.21 -4.03
N ASN A 87 -2.22 2.20 -4.14
CA ASN A 87 -2.37 1.13 -3.15
C ASN A 87 -1.65 -0.15 -3.55
N VAL A 88 -0.83 -0.12 -4.61
CA VAL A 88 -0.08 -1.30 -5.03
C VAL A 88 1.00 -1.61 -3.97
N PRO A 89 1.08 -2.85 -3.46
CA PRO A 89 2.11 -3.23 -2.50
C PRO A 89 3.52 -2.95 -3.03
N VAL A 90 4.37 -2.34 -2.20
CA VAL A 90 5.76 -2.02 -2.57
C VAL A 90 6.55 -3.29 -2.88
N SER A 91 6.29 -4.36 -2.10
CA SER A 91 6.85 -5.70 -2.32
C SER A 91 6.60 -6.21 -3.75
N VAL A 92 5.36 -6.06 -4.24
CA VAL A 92 4.95 -6.48 -5.57
C VAL A 92 5.58 -5.59 -6.64
N ARG A 93 5.63 -4.27 -6.44
CA ARG A 93 6.31 -3.35 -7.35
C ARG A 93 7.78 -3.74 -7.54
N THR A 94 8.49 -3.95 -6.43
CA THR A 94 9.91 -4.33 -6.47
C THR A 94 10.12 -5.68 -7.14
N LEU A 95 9.23 -6.65 -6.88
CA LEU A 95 9.32 -7.99 -7.45
C LEU A 95 9.14 -7.96 -8.98
N VAL A 96 8.10 -7.26 -9.46
CA VAL A 96 7.81 -7.11 -10.88
C VAL A 96 8.94 -6.34 -11.57
N GLU A 97 9.35 -5.19 -11.03
CA GLU A 97 10.45 -4.42 -11.62
C GLU A 97 11.75 -5.23 -11.71
N GLN A 98 12.06 -6.03 -10.69
CA GLN A 98 13.26 -6.87 -10.68
C GLN A 98 13.18 -7.98 -11.74
N ALA A 99 12.05 -8.68 -11.84
CA ALA A 99 11.89 -9.76 -12.82
C ALA A 99 12.01 -9.25 -14.25
N PHE A 100 11.32 -8.16 -14.59
CA PHE A 100 11.36 -7.60 -15.94
C PHE A 100 12.72 -6.98 -16.29
N ARG A 101 13.45 -6.40 -15.32
CA ARG A 101 14.84 -5.92 -15.54
C ARG A 101 15.83 -7.04 -15.79
N LEU A 102 15.64 -8.21 -15.18
CA LEU A 102 16.55 -9.35 -15.36
C LEU A 102 16.47 -9.95 -16.77
N GLN A 103 15.29 -9.94 -17.39
CA GLN A 103 15.09 -10.49 -18.74
C GLN A 103 15.31 -9.46 -19.86
N ASN A 104 14.90 -8.21 -19.66
CA ASN A 104 14.95 -7.16 -20.70
C ASN A 104 16.14 -6.18 -20.54
N GLY A 105 16.99 -6.36 -19.53
CA GLY A 105 18.10 -5.45 -19.25
C GLY A 105 17.64 -4.11 -18.64
N ALA A 106 18.54 -3.13 -18.63
CA ALA A 106 18.31 -1.83 -17.99
C ALA A 106 17.56 -0.82 -18.88
N ASP A 107 17.24 -1.18 -20.12
CA ASP A 107 16.70 -0.25 -21.10
C ASP A 107 15.18 -0.11 -20.97
N ALA A 108 14.75 1.01 -20.39
CA ALA A 108 13.33 1.31 -20.12
C ALA A 108 12.44 1.43 -21.37
N SER A 109 13.05 1.50 -22.57
CA SER A 109 12.37 1.70 -23.85
C SER A 109 12.01 0.39 -24.57
N GLN A 110 12.39 -0.77 -24.04
CA GLN A 110 12.08 -2.04 -24.69
C GLN A 110 10.57 -2.31 -24.66
N SER A 111 10.02 -2.64 -25.82
CA SER A 111 8.63 -3.06 -25.98
C SER A 111 8.45 -4.52 -25.57
N ILE A 112 7.40 -4.78 -24.79
CA ILE A 112 6.99 -6.08 -24.29
C ILE A 112 5.63 -6.39 -24.91
N ASP A 113 5.57 -7.50 -25.64
CA ASP A 113 4.36 -8.08 -26.18
C ASP A 113 3.54 -8.80 -25.10
N LEU A 114 2.25 -8.99 -25.37
CA LEU A 114 1.33 -9.59 -24.40
C LEU A 114 1.71 -11.04 -24.04
N GLU A 115 2.14 -11.84 -25.01
CA GLU A 115 2.48 -13.25 -24.79
C GLU A 115 3.69 -13.39 -23.85
N THR A 116 4.76 -12.65 -24.15
CA THR A 116 5.93 -12.59 -23.26
C THR A 116 5.57 -12.06 -21.88
N PHE A 117 4.73 -11.01 -21.80
CA PHE A 117 4.27 -10.48 -20.51
C PHE A 117 3.53 -11.52 -19.68
N LEU A 118 2.56 -12.24 -20.27
CA LEU A 118 1.77 -13.24 -19.55
C LEU A 118 2.64 -14.42 -19.07
N ALA A 119 3.57 -14.89 -19.90
CA ALA A 119 4.51 -15.95 -19.52
C ALA A 119 5.38 -15.55 -18.32
N GLN A 120 5.90 -14.32 -18.32
CA GLN A 120 6.70 -13.78 -17.21
C GLN A 120 5.88 -13.60 -15.94
N MET A 121 4.63 -13.13 -16.06
CA MET A 121 3.73 -12.97 -14.93
C MET A 121 3.33 -14.32 -14.30
N ASP A 122 3.18 -15.38 -15.11
CA ASP A 122 2.93 -16.74 -14.58
C ASP A 122 4.14 -17.27 -13.78
N GLU A 123 5.36 -17.05 -14.27
CA GLU A 123 6.58 -17.38 -13.54
C GLU A 123 6.69 -16.59 -12.21
N LEU A 124 6.38 -15.29 -12.25
CA LEU A 124 6.30 -14.43 -11.07
C LEU A 124 5.25 -14.92 -10.07
N CYS A 125 4.09 -15.37 -10.54
CA CYS A 125 3.06 -15.93 -9.68
C CYS A 125 3.55 -17.20 -8.97
N ARG A 126 4.20 -18.11 -9.70
CA ARG A 126 4.82 -19.32 -9.12
C ARG A 126 5.90 -18.98 -8.09
N HIS A 127 6.75 -18.00 -8.39
CA HIS A 127 7.77 -17.53 -7.47
C HIS A 127 7.16 -16.91 -6.20
N SER A 128 6.13 -16.08 -6.35
CA SER A 128 5.41 -15.46 -5.23
C SER A 128 4.75 -16.50 -4.32
N GLN A 129 4.13 -17.54 -4.89
CA GLN A 129 3.55 -18.65 -4.12
C GLN A 129 4.62 -19.41 -3.31
N SER A 130 5.78 -19.67 -3.91
CA SER A 130 6.89 -20.34 -3.23
C SER A 130 7.46 -19.52 -2.07
N MET A 131 7.69 -18.22 -2.30
CA MET A 131 8.13 -17.29 -1.24
C MET A 131 7.16 -17.23 -0.07
N GLU A 132 5.86 -17.23 -0.38
CA GLU A 132 4.83 -17.22 0.64
C GLU A 132 4.77 -18.52 1.44
N GLY A 133 4.91 -19.68 0.79
CA GLY A 133 5.03 -20.96 1.47
C GLY A 133 6.21 -21.00 2.43
N ALA A 134 7.36 -20.44 2.03
CA ALA A 134 8.54 -20.30 2.88
C ALA A 134 8.31 -19.31 4.04
N ALA A 135 7.63 -18.19 3.79
CA ALA A 135 7.31 -17.17 4.80
C ALA A 135 6.29 -17.68 5.83
N ALA A 136 5.30 -18.48 5.42
CA ALA A 136 4.37 -19.12 6.34
C ALA A 136 5.09 -20.09 7.30
N HIS A 137 6.19 -20.70 6.85
CA HIS A 137 7.04 -21.54 7.68
C HIS A 137 7.92 -20.71 8.64
N SER A 138 8.29 -19.47 8.27
CA SER A 138 9.09 -18.57 9.13
C SER A 138 8.24 -17.65 10.03
N ALA A 139 6.93 -17.55 9.82
CA ALA A 139 6.01 -16.77 10.65
C ALA A 139 6.00 -17.18 12.15
N TYR A 140 6.51 -18.38 12.46
CA TYR A 140 6.68 -18.88 13.83
C TYR A 140 8.04 -18.54 14.46
N LEU A 141 8.96 -17.90 13.73
CA LEU A 141 10.16 -17.31 14.31
C LEU A 141 9.76 -16.03 15.07
N LYS A 142 10.12 -15.99 16.36
CA LYS A 142 9.84 -14.88 17.28
C LYS A 142 10.56 -13.57 16.92
N ASP A 143 11.27 -13.49 15.81
CA ASP A 143 11.93 -12.31 15.29
C ASP A 143 11.42 -12.04 13.87
N GLY A 144 10.70 -10.94 13.64
CA GLY A 144 10.38 -10.53 12.26
C GLY A 144 9.05 -9.84 12.00
N ALA A 145 8.09 -9.86 12.93
CA ALA A 145 6.84 -9.13 12.71
C ALA A 145 7.11 -7.61 12.70
N SER A 146 6.91 -6.95 11.55
CA SER A 146 7.18 -5.51 11.36
C SER A 146 6.38 -4.62 12.32
N THR A 147 5.26 -5.14 12.82
CA THR A 147 4.33 -4.55 13.78
C THR A 147 4.82 -4.62 15.23
N ARG A 148 5.72 -5.55 15.54
CA ARG A 148 6.27 -5.81 16.88
C ARG A 148 7.64 -5.13 17.04
N GLU A 149 7.72 -4.15 17.92
CA GLU A 149 8.99 -3.47 18.26
C GLU A 149 9.77 -4.12 19.41
N PHE A 150 9.11 -4.96 20.22
CA PHE A 150 9.74 -5.61 21.38
C PHE A 150 9.47 -7.10 21.35
N VAL A 151 10.54 -7.88 21.51
CA VAL A 151 10.49 -9.33 21.67
C VAL A 151 10.46 -9.70 23.16
N SER A 152 11.16 -8.92 23.99
CA SER A 152 11.22 -9.08 25.45
C SER A 152 10.28 -8.12 26.18
N ASN A 153 9.53 -8.64 27.15
CA ASN A 153 8.70 -7.82 28.04
C ASN A 153 9.54 -6.90 28.93
N LEU A 154 10.74 -7.34 29.35
CA LEU A 154 11.64 -6.55 30.18
C LEU A 154 12.11 -5.29 29.45
N ASP A 155 12.45 -5.42 28.16
CA ASP A 155 12.88 -4.27 27.33
C ASP A 155 11.74 -3.27 27.15
N PHE A 156 10.53 -3.77 26.90
CA PHE A 156 9.33 -2.93 26.80
C PHE A 156 9.10 -2.15 28.11
N ARG A 157 9.16 -2.83 29.26
CA ARG A 157 8.99 -2.18 30.58
C ARG A 157 10.09 -1.17 30.87
N ALA A 158 11.34 -1.49 30.52
CA ALA A 158 12.46 -0.58 30.71
C ALA A 158 12.29 0.73 29.90
N LYS A 159 11.81 0.64 28.65
CA LYS A 159 11.50 1.84 27.85
C LYS A 159 10.27 2.59 28.35
N LEU A 160 9.24 1.87 28.83
CA LEU A 160 8.04 2.45 29.40
C LEU A 160 8.36 3.32 30.63
N VAL A 161 9.18 2.81 31.55
CA VAL A 161 9.63 3.56 32.75
C VAL A 161 10.43 4.80 32.37
N LYS A 162 11.18 4.75 31.27
CA LYS A 162 11.95 5.89 30.73
C LYS A 162 11.10 6.86 29.90
N HIS A 163 9.78 6.67 29.83
CA HIS A 163 8.87 7.44 28.96
C HIS A 163 9.34 7.51 27.50
N THR A 164 10.08 6.48 27.05
CA THR A 164 10.56 6.42 25.67
C THR A 164 9.40 5.99 24.77
N ARG A 165 9.09 6.81 23.76
CA ARG A 165 8.02 6.51 22.80
C ARG A 165 8.44 5.37 21.86
N MET A 166 7.44 4.70 21.30
CA MET A 166 7.62 3.73 20.23
C MET A 166 8.25 4.41 19.00
N GLU A 167 9.06 3.68 18.24
CA GLU A 167 9.75 4.21 17.07
C GLU A 167 8.78 4.38 15.89
N LYS A 168 7.94 3.38 15.65
CA LYS A 168 6.97 3.38 14.54
C LYS A 168 5.61 3.87 15.01
N ASN A 169 4.97 4.68 14.17
CA ASN A 169 3.61 5.16 14.40
C ASN A 169 2.59 4.01 14.24
N PRO A 170 1.42 4.07 14.91
CA PRO A 170 0.36 3.06 14.76
C PRO A 170 -0.03 2.78 13.31
N ARG A 171 -0.10 3.81 12.46
CA ARG A 171 -0.42 3.70 11.02
C ARG A 171 0.63 2.94 10.19
N GLN A 172 1.85 2.81 10.71
CA GLN A 172 2.91 2.03 10.06
C GLN A 172 2.88 0.55 10.50
N LYS A 173 2.14 0.24 11.58
CA LYS A 173 2.04 -1.11 12.15
C LYS A 173 0.72 -1.79 11.78
N ALA A 174 -0.36 -1.03 11.64
CA ALA A 174 -1.67 -1.58 11.34
C ALA A 174 -2.30 -0.82 10.16
N LEU A 175 -3.07 -1.54 9.33
CA LEU A 175 -3.82 -0.94 8.23
C LEU A 175 -4.96 -0.05 8.73
N GLY A 176 -5.58 -0.43 9.84
CA GLY A 176 -6.67 0.28 10.48
C GLY A 176 -6.47 0.44 11.98
N PRO A 177 -7.28 1.29 12.64
CA PRO A 177 -7.26 1.43 14.08
C PRO A 177 -7.74 0.13 14.73
N VAL A 178 -6.93 -0.42 15.64
CA VAL A 178 -7.24 -1.67 16.36
C VAL A 178 -8.07 -1.39 17.63
N THR A 179 -7.97 -0.17 18.16
CA THR A 179 -8.72 0.27 19.35
C THR A 179 -9.46 1.56 19.06
N ASP A 180 -10.52 1.83 19.81
CA ASP A 180 -11.33 3.03 19.65
C ASP A 180 -10.50 4.31 19.85
N ALA A 181 -9.54 4.29 20.78
CA ALA A 181 -8.64 5.42 21.00
C ALA A 181 -7.75 5.71 19.77
N MET A 182 -7.40 4.70 18.98
CA MET A 182 -6.64 4.89 17.73
C MET A 182 -7.48 5.50 16.62
N THR A 183 -8.82 5.39 16.67
CA THR A 183 -9.70 6.00 15.64
C THR A 183 -9.55 7.52 15.65
N LEU A 184 -9.34 8.10 16.84
CA LEU A 184 -9.08 9.51 17.03
C LEU A 184 -7.67 9.87 16.54
N GLY A 185 -7.61 10.62 15.45
CA GLY A 185 -6.34 11.03 14.83
C GLY A 185 -5.76 10.02 13.85
N TRP A 186 -6.48 8.93 13.52
CA TRP A 186 -6.06 8.00 12.46
C TRP A 186 -6.03 8.69 11.10
N ASN A 187 -7.14 9.35 10.75
CA ASN A 187 -7.29 10.11 9.51
C ASN A 187 -7.06 11.60 9.77
N PRO A 188 -6.39 12.32 8.84
CA PRO A 188 -6.32 13.77 8.92
C PRO A 188 -7.74 14.37 8.85
N PRO A 189 -7.98 15.53 9.46
CA PRO A 189 -9.29 16.17 9.44
C PRO A 189 -9.72 16.45 7.99
N THR A 190 -10.90 15.99 7.61
CA THR A 190 -11.47 16.15 6.26
C THR A 190 -11.72 17.62 5.91
N MET A 191 -12.01 18.45 6.92
CA MET A 191 -12.26 19.87 6.74
C MET A 191 -11.08 20.69 7.26
N ALA A 192 -10.47 21.49 6.37
CA ALA A 192 -9.46 22.46 6.76
C ALA A 192 -10.12 23.61 7.55
N THR A 193 -9.99 23.59 8.87
CA THR A 193 -10.46 24.69 9.72
C THR A 193 -9.39 25.78 9.80
N LYS A 194 -9.71 26.99 9.31
CA LYS A 194 -8.83 28.15 9.50
C LYS A 194 -8.98 28.64 10.94
N ARG A 195 -8.00 28.33 11.78
CA ARG A 195 -7.94 28.87 13.15
C ARG A 195 -7.76 30.39 13.09
N LYS A 196 -8.62 31.13 13.78
CA LYS A 196 -8.47 32.59 13.99
C LYS A 196 -8.01 32.84 15.44
N PRO A 197 -6.71 32.66 15.75
CA PRO A 197 -6.22 32.91 17.09
C PRO A 197 -6.26 34.41 17.39
N THR A 198 -6.63 34.76 18.62
CA THR A 198 -6.45 36.11 19.17
C THR A 198 -4.95 36.33 19.41
N LYS A 199 -4.25 36.84 18.40
CA LYS A 199 -2.84 37.23 18.53
C LYS A 199 -2.76 38.55 19.29
N SER A 200 -1.72 38.71 20.11
CA SER A 200 -1.43 40.00 20.72
C SER A 200 -1.08 41.01 19.62
N CYS A 201 -1.80 42.14 19.62
CA CYS A 201 -1.49 43.29 18.78
C CYS A 201 -0.38 44.15 19.40
N GLU A 202 0.18 45.07 18.62
CA GLU A 202 1.33 45.89 19.05
C GLU A 202 1.01 46.71 20.31
N GLU A 203 -0.21 47.18 20.45
CA GLU A 203 -0.72 47.91 21.61
C GLU A 203 -0.71 47.03 22.86
N THR A 204 -1.20 45.79 22.77
CA THR A 204 -1.16 44.85 23.90
C THR A 204 0.27 44.43 24.25
N ARG A 205 1.16 44.35 23.26
CA ARG A 205 2.59 44.07 23.49
C ARG A 205 3.29 45.25 24.16
N TYR A 206 3.00 46.47 23.72
CA TYR A 206 3.51 47.70 24.32
C TYR A 206 3.00 47.90 25.75
N ALA A 207 1.70 47.73 25.99
CA ALA A 207 1.12 47.78 27.33
C ALA A 207 1.78 46.73 28.25
N CYS A 208 2.01 45.51 27.76
CA CYS A 208 2.73 44.49 28.53
C CYS A 208 4.18 44.91 28.83
N ALA A 209 4.86 45.56 27.88
CA ALA A 209 6.22 46.07 28.08
C ALA A 209 6.27 47.24 29.09
N MET A 210 5.29 48.14 29.04
CA MET A 210 5.16 49.27 29.98
C MET A 210 4.89 48.81 31.41
N VAL A 211 3.98 47.84 31.59
CA VAL A 211 3.73 47.22 32.90
C VAL A 211 4.98 46.48 33.41
N LYS A 212 5.71 45.78 32.54
CA LYS A 212 7.00 45.15 32.89
C LYS A 212 8.08 46.17 33.24
N ALA A 213 8.05 47.35 32.63
CA ALA A 213 8.95 48.46 32.94
C ALA A 213 8.55 49.23 34.22
N GLY A 214 7.49 48.80 34.92
CA GLY A 214 7.03 49.41 36.17
C GLY A 214 6.16 50.66 35.99
N VAL A 215 5.69 50.93 34.77
CA VAL A 215 4.78 52.06 34.50
C VAL A 215 3.34 51.56 34.62
N TYR A 216 2.68 51.96 35.70
CA TYR A 216 1.27 51.67 35.95
C TYR A 216 0.44 52.93 35.67
N TYR A 217 -0.53 52.83 34.77
CA TYR A 217 -1.55 53.86 34.59
C TYR A 217 -2.64 53.60 35.63
N TYR A 218 -2.72 54.47 36.65
CA TYR A 218 -3.82 54.52 37.62
C TYR A 218 -4.92 55.46 37.13
#